data_AF-A0A183UBI8-F1
#
_entry.id   AF-A0A183UBI8-F1
#
_cell.length_a   1.000
_cell.length_b   1.000
_cell.length_c   1.000
_cell.angle_alpha   90.00
_cell.angle_beta   90.00
_cell.angle_gamma   90.00
#
_symmetry.space_group_name_H-M   'P 1'
#
loop_
_entity.id
_entity.type
_entity.pdbx_description
1 polymer ?
#
loop_
_entity_poly.entity_id
_entity_poly.type
_entity_poly.pdbx_seq_one_letter_code
_entity_poly.pdbx_strand_id
1 'polypeptide(L)'
;MLYWSAPGGLLTMLASAYSSFHHRNVIHTLPILPIMTYLCYQVHLCYGNKMEIIKKNAEKLIAERTSLLENPITLENVHRRREELAKGRDREW
;
A
#
# COMPACT_ATOMS: atom_id res chain seq x y z
N MET A 1 9.03 17.53 -0.17
CA MET A 1 8.32 18.81 -0.43
C MET A 1 7.53 19.13 0.81
N LEU A 2 7.78 20.28 1.45
CA LEU A 2 6.94 20.76 2.55
C LEU A 2 5.52 20.91 2.01
N TYR A 3 4.57 20.11 2.47
CA TYR A 3 3.17 20.21 2.06
C TYR A 3 2.57 21.47 2.69
N TRP A 4 2.82 22.63 2.09
CA TRP A 4 2.27 23.95 2.48
C TRP A 4 0.73 23.93 2.63
N SER A 5 0.07 22.94 2.06
CA SER A 5 -1.35 22.62 2.22
C SER A 5 -1.77 22.25 3.64
N ALA A 6 -0.88 21.68 4.47
CA ALA A 6 -1.20 21.34 5.86
C ALA A 6 -1.36 22.60 6.77
N PRO A 7 -0.36 23.51 6.87
CA PRO A 7 -0.52 24.74 7.66
C PRO A 7 -1.56 25.69 7.06
N GLY A 8 -1.64 25.80 5.72
CA GLY A 8 -2.67 26.60 5.05
C GLY A 8 -4.09 26.07 5.25
N GLY A 9 -4.27 24.75 5.17
CA GLY A 9 -5.55 24.10 5.43
C GLY A 9 -6.01 24.26 6.87
N LEU A 10 -5.09 24.11 7.84
CA LEU A 10 -5.37 24.31 9.26
C LEU A 10 -5.80 25.75 9.55
N LEU A 11 -5.07 26.74 9.04
CA LEU A 11 -5.40 28.15 9.25
C LEU A 11 -6.75 28.52 8.63
N THR A 12 -7.04 27.99 7.43
CA THR A 12 -8.34 28.18 6.77
C THR A 12 -9.46 27.55 7.60
N MET A 13 -9.25 26.36 8.17
CA MET A 13 -10.21 25.70 9.04
C MET A 13 -10.52 26.53 10.29
N LEU A 14 -9.50 27.07 10.94
CA LEU A 14 -9.64 27.90 12.14
C LEU A 14 -10.35 29.22 11.82
N ALA A 15 -10.00 29.88 10.70
CA ALA A 15 -10.65 31.10 10.25
C ALA A 15 -12.13 30.86 9.87
N SER A 16 -12.44 29.76 9.18
CA SER A 16 -13.80 29.33 8.84
C SER A 16 -14.64 29.03 10.09
N ALA A 17 -14.07 28.31 11.06
CA ALA A 17 -14.74 28.02 12.32
C ALA A 17 -15.02 29.32 13.10
N TYR A 18 -14.02 30.19 13.27
CA TYR A 18 -14.17 31.49 13.92
C TYR A 18 -15.21 32.36 13.23
N SER A 19 -15.16 32.46 11.90
CA SER A 19 -16.12 33.21 11.10
C SER A 19 -17.55 32.68 11.27
N SER A 20 -17.73 31.36 11.36
CA SER A 20 -19.03 30.75 11.59
C SER A 20 -19.60 31.08 12.96
N PHE A 21 -18.77 31.05 14.01
CA PHE A 21 -19.17 31.45 15.37
C PHE A 21 -19.52 32.94 15.46
N HIS A 22 -18.70 33.80 14.84
CA HIS A 22 -18.90 35.25 14.89
C HIS A 22 -20.17 35.69 14.16
N HIS A 23 -20.42 35.16 12.96
CA HIS A 23 -21.59 35.52 12.15
C HIS A 23 -22.84 34.66 12.45
N ARG A 24 -22.73 33.66 13.34
CA ARG A 24 -23.77 32.63 13.60
C ARG A 24 -24.32 31.98 12.32
N ASN A 25 -23.47 31.84 11.31
CA ASN A 25 -23.84 31.29 10.02
C ASN A 25 -22.99 30.05 9.70
N VAL A 26 -23.65 28.91 9.52
CA VAL A 26 -23.02 27.60 9.31
C VAL A 26 -22.37 27.49 7.93
N ILE A 27 -22.79 28.31 6.96
CA ILE A 27 -22.23 28.31 5.60
C ILE A 27 -20.71 28.57 5.60
N HIS A 28 -20.19 29.30 6.58
CA HIS A 28 -18.75 29.55 6.70
C HIS A 28 -17.91 28.29 7.03
N THR A 29 -18.55 27.19 7.42
CA THR A 29 -17.90 25.88 7.64
C THR A 29 -17.78 25.04 6.36
N LEU A 30 -18.40 25.45 5.26
CA LEU A 30 -18.38 24.72 3.98
C LEU A 30 -16.96 24.41 3.46
N PRO A 31 -15.95 25.29 3.60
CA PRO A 31 -14.57 24.99 3.22
C PRO A 31 -13.91 23.88 4.05
N ILE A 32 -14.41 23.59 5.26
CA ILE A 32 -13.83 22.59 6.16
C ILE A 32 -13.98 21.19 5.58
N LEU A 33 -15.11 20.89 4.92
CA LEU A 33 -15.41 19.58 4.35
C LEU A 33 -14.35 19.07 3.35
N PRO A 34 -14.01 19.81 2.26
CA PRO A 34 -12.99 19.35 1.31
C PRO A 34 -11.60 19.28 1.94
N ILE A 35 -11.26 20.20 2.85
CA ILE A 35 -9.95 20.20 3.54
C ILE A 35 -9.81 18.96 4.41
N MET A 36 -10.83 18.64 5.22
CA MET A 36 -10.84 17.46 6.07
C MET A 36 -10.80 16.16 5.26
N THR A 37 -11.54 16.10 4.15
CA THR A 37 -11.52 14.94 3.24
C THR A 37 -10.12 14.72 2.66
N TYR A 38 -9.46 15.78 2.20
CA TYR A 38 -8.10 15.70 1.67
C TYR A 38 -7.09 15.26 2.73
N LEU A 39 -7.14 15.85 3.93
CA LEU A 39 -6.22 15.50 5.02
C LEU A 39 -6.42 14.05 5.48
N CYS A 40 -7.68 13.61 5.61
CA CYS A 40 -8.01 12.23 5.95
C CYS A 40 -7.46 11.25 4.89
N TYR A 41 -7.59 11.58 3.60
CA TYR A 41 -7.01 10.79 2.52
C TYR A 41 -5.48 10.69 2.63
N GLN A 42 -4.78 11.79 2.90
CA GLN A 42 -3.33 11.79 3.08
C GLN A 42 -2.90 10.96 4.30
N VAL A 43 -3.62 11.08 5.41
CA VAL A 43 -3.39 10.27 6.61
C VAL A 43 -3.60 8.79 6.31
N HIS A 44 -4.67 8.43 5.60
CA HIS A 44 -4.92 7.06 5.18
C HIS A 44 -3.89 6.54 4.17
N LEU A 45 -3.31 7.39 3.33
CA LEU A 45 -2.20 7.00 2.46
C LEU A 45 -0.91 6.73 3.25
N CYS A 46 -0.61 7.56 4.25
CA CYS A 46 0.63 7.48 5.01
C CYS A 46 0.60 6.37 6.08
N TYR A 47 -0.50 6.26 6.80
CA TYR A 47 -0.66 5.35 7.94
C TYR A 47 -1.68 4.23 7.69
N GLY A 48 -2.17 4.09 6.46
CA GLY A 48 -3.12 3.04 6.12
C GLY A 48 -2.54 1.64 6.18
N ASN A 49 -3.43 0.66 6.21
CA ASN A 49 -3.10 -0.76 6.30
C ASN A 49 -2.85 -1.43 4.95
N LYS A 50 -2.51 -0.66 3.89
CA LYS A 50 -2.33 -1.21 2.54
C LYS A 50 -1.29 -2.31 2.50
N MET A 51 -0.16 -2.12 3.19
CA MET A 51 0.91 -3.13 3.26
C MET A 51 0.46 -4.40 3.97
N GLU A 52 -0.30 -4.25 5.05
CA GLU A 52 -0.87 -5.37 5.81
C GLU A 52 -1.89 -6.15 4.98
N ILE A 53 -2.75 -5.45 4.24
CA ILE A 53 -3.72 -6.06 3.30
C ILE A 53 -2.98 -6.83 2.21
N ILE A 54 -1.94 -6.23 1.60
CA ILE A 54 -1.12 -6.89 0.58
C ILE A 54 -0.49 -8.16 1.15
N LYS A 55 0.13 -8.08 2.33
CA LYS A 55 0.75 -9.22 3.00
C LYS A 55 -0.26 -10.33 3.27
N LYS A 56 -1.41 -9.99 3.87
CA LYS A 56 -2.46 -10.95 4.18
C LYS A 56 -3.02 -11.64 2.94
N ASN A 57 -3.21 -10.89 1.85
CA ASN A 57 -3.66 -11.45 0.57
C ASN A 57 -2.61 -12.34 -0.08
N ALA A 58 -1.32 -11.96 0.00
CA ALA A 58 -0.22 -12.77 -0.50
C ALA A 58 -0.09 -14.09 0.28
N GLU A 59 -0.15 -14.04 1.61
CA GLU A 59 -0.15 -15.22 2.49
C GLU A 59 -1.32 -16.15 2.18
N LYS A 60 -2.52 -15.59 1.98
CA LYS A 60 -3.70 -16.36 1.57
C LYS A 60 -3.50 -17.06 0.22
N LEU A 61 -2.96 -16.36 -0.78
CA LEU A 61 -2.68 -16.93 -2.10
C LEU A 61 -1.64 -18.06 -2.03
N ILE A 62 -0.60 -17.90 -1.21
CA ILE A 62 0.40 -18.95 -0.99
C ILE A 62 -0.28 -20.16 -0.34
N ALA A 63 -1.05 -19.96 0.73
CA ALA A 63 -1.76 -21.04 1.42
C ALA A 63 -2.72 -21.80 0.50
N GLU A 64 -3.51 -21.10 -0.34
CA GLU A 64 -4.40 -21.72 -1.33
C GLU A 64 -3.65 -22.47 -2.44
N ARG A 65 -2.48 -21.96 -2.87
CA ARG A 65 -1.66 -22.59 -3.92
C ARG A 65 -0.78 -23.72 -3.43
N THR A 66 -0.49 -23.82 -2.13
CA THR A 66 0.44 -24.81 -1.58
C THR A 66 -0.07 -26.25 -1.79
N SER A 67 -1.39 -26.47 -1.84
CA SER A 67 -1.97 -27.78 -2.19
C SER A 67 -1.81 -28.16 -3.66
N LEU A 68 -1.60 -27.20 -4.56
CA LEU A 68 -1.39 -27.42 -6.00
C LEU A 68 0.10 -27.44 -6.40
N LEU A 69 1.00 -27.10 -5.47
CA LEU A 69 2.45 -27.04 -5.64
C LEU A 69 3.12 -28.21 -4.91
N GLU A 70 2.63 -29.43 -5.08
CA GLU A 70 3.22 -30.64 -4.47
C GLU A 70 4.71 -30.84 -4.84
N ASN A 71 5.21 -30.20 -5.89
CA ASN A 71 6.64 -30.18 -6.24
C ASN A 71 7.07 -28.80 -6.75
N PRO A 72 7.33 -27.82 -5.86
CA PRO A 72 7.92 -26.57 -6.31
C PRO A 72 9.32 -26.86 -6.87
N ILE A 73 9.67 -26.24 -7.99
CA ILE A 73 11.03 -26.38 -8.54
C ILE A 73 12.00 -25.72 -7.55
N THR A 74 12.68 -26.55 -6.76
CA THR A 74 13.73 -26.12 -5.83
C THR A 74 15.03 -25.85 -6.58
N LEU A 75 15.89 -25.02 -6.00
CA LEU A 75 17.24 -24.78 -6.51
C LEU A 75 18.05 -26.07 -6.62
N GLU A 76 17.79 -27.04 -5.75
CA GLU A 76 18.40 -28.37 -5.77
C GLU A 76 17.96 -29.18 -6.99
N ASN A 77 16.68 -29.13 -7.37
CA ASN A 77 16.18 -29.73 -8.61
C ASN A 77 16.85 -29.13 -9.86
N VAL A 78 17.17 -27.83 -9.83
CA VAL A 78 17.89 -27.15 -10.92
C VAL A 78 19.35 -27.60 -10.99
N HIS A 79 20.04 -27.68 -9.85
CA HIS A 79 21.43 -28.15 -9.80
C HIS A 79 21.56 -29.60 -10.25
N ARG A 80 20.66 -30.47 -9.76
CA ARG A 80 20.60 -31.87 -10.17
C ARG A 80 20.43 -32.03 -11.68
N ARG A 81 19.47 -31.31 -12.29
CA ARG A 81 19.28 -31.33 -13.76
C ARG A 81 20.50 -30.81 -14.51
N ARG A 82 21.17 -29.78 -14.00
CA ARG A 82 22.38 -29.23 -14.63
C ARG A 82 23.50 -30.27 -14.67
N GLU A 83 23.68 -31.03 -13.60
CA GLU A 83 24.67 -32.10 -13.53
C GLU A 83 24.32 -33.30 -14.41
N GLU A 84 23.05 -33.69 -14.46
CA GLU A 84 22.56 -34.73 -15.37
C GLU A 84 22.83 -34.37 -16.84
N LEU A 85 22.58 -33.12 -17.23
CA LEU A 85 22.86 -32.61 -18.58
C LEU A 85 24.35 -32.51 -18.91
N ALA A 86 25.19 -32.14 -17.94
CA ALA A 86 26.64 -32.13 -18.10
C ALA A 86 27.19 -33.55 -18.33
N LYS A 87 26.75 -34.52 -17.51
CA LYS A 87 27.13 -35.93 -17.67
C LYS A 87 26.61 -36.58 -18.95
N GLY A 88 25.47 -36.14 -19.46
CA GLY A 88 24.94 -36.60 -20.76
C GLY A 88 25.80 -36.12 -21.93
N ARG A 89 26.24 -34.86 -21.89
CA ARG A 89 27.13 -34.28 -22.91
C ARG A 89 28.48 -35.00 -22.98
N ASP A 90 29.03 -35.39 -21.84
CA ASP A 90 30.34 -36.07 -21.77
C ASP A 90 30.28 -37.55 -22.23
N ARG A 91 29.09 -38.15 -22.36
CA ARG A 91 28.90 -39.53 -22.88
C ARG A 91 28.68 -39.61 -24.38
N GLU A 92 28.43 -38.49 -25.05
CA GLU A 92 28.20 -38.42 -26.50
C GLU A 92 29.50 -38.20 -27.31
N TRP A 93 30.66 -38.23 -26.65
CA TRP A 93 32.01 -38.19 -27.24
C TRP A 93 32.81 -39.43 -26.81
#